data_AF-A0A832EZC5-F1
#
_entry.id   AF-A0A832EZC5-F1
#
_cell.length_a   1.000
_cell.length_b   1.000
_cell.length_c   1.000
_cell.angle_alpha   90.00
_cell.angle_beta   90.00
_cell.angle_gamma   90.00
#
_symmetry.space_group_name_H-M   'P 1'
#
loop_
_entity.id
_entity.type
_entity.pdbx_description
1 polymer ?
#
loop_
_entity_poly.entity_id
_entity_poly.type
_entity_poly.pdbx_seq_one_letter_code
_entity_poly.pdbx_strand_id
1 'polypeptide(L)'
;MRQGLEDILDEALKRSSQGLPKEEILSAWPEQATELQEMLDIAGALSALPKNIPPKPAMQRKYLLASARQGWLAWLHVSRFAAISASVVLLMSALAGTGYAASRSVPGETLFTLKKTAEKVRLSMTSDPETRATLQMEITKKRLSEAQQVFKNPDRDPKQEVAALTELNAQTKNTIEAVNTAVKTATVKQNSGEIVASLDDIAKKQQNLLSEIKPTETAQGDTAKIIQTTKENATKVAEIKRYLEVASNEQTLATLNSPETVTASGTVVILSTDKIMVGKVAFSVTDKTEIKDATGAAVKFSDIGPYSKADVVGIKKNDELIAEQINLISKTPTETKNSSSTPSSIASSTWPSSKETTQDEPTQTIDPNTAIGSFILEDPAPQSGF
;
A
#
# COMPACT_ATOMS: atom_id res chain seq x y z
N MET A 1 35.99 88.33 10.01
CA MET A 1 35.56 86.91 9.99
C MET A 1 34.69 86.71 8.75
N ARG A 2 34.71 85.54 8.11
CA ARG A 2 33.65 85.18 7.15
C ARG A 2 32.41 84.76 7.96
N GLN A 3 31.22 85.21 7.57
CA GLN A 3 29.98 84.64 8.10
C GLN A 3 29.81 83.21 7.56
N GLY A 4 29.16 82.33 8.31
CA GLY A 4 28.78 81.01 7.83
C GLY A 4 27.69 81.11 6.77
N LEU A 5 27.61 80.11 5.88
CA LEU A 5 26.48 80.00 4.95
C LEU A 5 25.15 79.87 5.72
N GLU A 6 25.17 79.18 6.87
CA GLU A 6 24.05 79.08 7.81
C GLU A 6 23.56 80.46 8.29
N ASP A 7 24.47 81.34 8.74
CA ASP A 7 24.14 82.71 9.21
C ASP A 7 23.49 83.55 8.10
N ILE A 8 23.98 83.37 6.87
CA ILE A 8 23.49 84.06 5.67
C ILE A 8 22.12 83.51 5.27
N LEU A 9 21.91 82.20 5.34
CA LEU A 9 20.64 81.53 5.03
C LEU A 9 19.53 81.95 6.00
N ASP A 10 19.80 82.00 7.32
CA ASP A 10 18.80 82.41 8.32
C ASP A 10 18.34 83.87 8.10
N GLU A 11 19.27 84.79 7.82
CA GLU A 11 18.94 86.19 7.51
C GLU A 11 18.25 86.34 6.14
N ALA A 12 18.60 85.51 5.14
CA ALA A 12 17.94 85.47 3.83
C ALA A 12 16.49 84.93 3.93
N LEU A 13 16.28 83.84 4.67
CA LEU A 13 14.95 83.27 4.97
C LEU A 13 14.08 84.26 5.74
N LYS A 14 14.65 84.96 6.70
CA LYS A 14 14.00 86.03 7.46
C LYS A 14 13.54 87.18 6.54
N ARG A 15 14.38 87.65 5.62
CA ARG A 15 14.00 88.66 4.61
C ARG A 15 12.94 88.15 3.63
N SER A 16 13.03 86.89 3.20
CA SER A 16 12.02 86.25 2.36
C SER A 16 10.66 86.16 3.08
N SER A 17 10.65 85.82 4.38
CA SER A 17 9.44 85.79 5.20
C SER A 17 8.80 87.17 5.43
N GLN A 18 9.57 88.25 5.25
CA GLN A 18 9.09 89.64 5.25
C GLN A 18 8.54 90.10 3.89
N GLY A 19 8.60 89.25 2.86
CA GLY A 19 8.02 89.50 1.54
C GLY A 19 8.96 90.18 0.54
N LEU A 20 10.27 90.27 0.81
CA LEU A 20 11.23 90.77 -0.18
C LEU A 20 11.38 89.76 -1.34
N PRO A 21 11.53 90.24 -2.60
CA PRO A 21 11.73 89.37 -3.74
C PRO A 21 13.09 88.66 -3.67
N LYS A 22 13.13 87.44 -4.19
CA LYS A 22 14.28 86.52 -4.08
C LYS A 22 15.55 87.11 -4.70
N GLU A 23 15.40 87.79 -5.83
CA GLU A 23 16.46 88.39 -6.62
C GLU A 23 17.18 89.51 -5.85
N GLU A 24 16.44 90.30 -5.07
CA GLU A 24 16.97 91.36 -4.21
C GLU A 24 17.74 90.77 -3.01
N ILE A 25 17.22 89.68 -2.43
CA ILE A 25 17.89 88.96 -1.34
C ILE A 25 19.21 88.33 -1.82
N LEU A 26 19.22 87.70 -2.99
CA LEU A 26 20.44 87.12 -3.59
C LEU A 26 21.48 88.17 -3.98
N SER A 27 21.05 89.39 -4.36
CA SER A 27 21.96 90.48 -4.71
C SER A 27 22.87 90.94 -3.55
N ALA A 28 22.48 90.67 -2.30
CA ALA A 28 23.26 91.03 -1.11
C ALA A 28 24.44 90.08 -0.82
N TRP A 29 24.44 88.86 -1.38
CA TRP A 29 25.50 87.85 -1.18
C TRP A 29 25.89 87.17 -2.52
N PRO A 30 26.46 87.91 -3.49
CA PRO A 30 26.69 87.41 -4.84
C PRO A 30 27.71 86.27 -4.94
N GLU A 31 28.61 86.12 -3.97
CA GLU A 31 29.61 85.04 -3.94
C GLU A 31 29.00 83.68 -3.56
N GLN A 32 27.87 83.67 -2.83
CA GLN A 32 27.14 82.47 -2.40
C GLN A 32 25.78 82.30 -3.12
N ALA A 33 25.45 83.19 -4.05
CA ALA A 33 24.10 83.33 -4.59
C ALA A 33 23.54 82.03 -5.21
N THR A 34 24.34 81.24 -5.92
CA THR A 34 23.87 79.99 -6.56
C THR A 34 23.41 78.95 -5.54
N GLU A 35 24.17 78.75 -4.47
CA GLU A 35 23.86 77.78 -3.41
C GLU A 35 22.68 78.26 -2.55
N LEU A 36 22.69 79.55 -2.20
CA LEU A 36 21.59 80.21 -1.49
C LEU A 36 20.28 80.21 -2.31
N GLN A 37 20.37 80.28 -3.64
CA GLN A 37 19.21 80.24 -4.54
C GLN A 37 18.47 78.89 -4.44
N GLU A 38 19.19 77.77 -4.47
CA GLU A 38 18.61 76.44 -4.36
C GLU A 38 17.98 76.20 -2.98
N MET A 39 18.65 76.63 -1.91
CA MET A 39 18.12 76.52 -0.54
C MET A 39 16.85 77.37 -0.35
N LEU A 40 16.79 78.56 -0.93
CA LEU A 40 15.59 79.41 -0.92
C LEU A 40 14.44 78.83 -1.77
N ASP A 41 14.72 78.16 -2.90
CA ASP A 41 13.68 77.44 -3.67
C ASP A 41 13.10 76.26 -2.88
N ILE A 42 13.95 75.48 -2.21
CA ILE A 42 13.52 74.36 -1.37
C ILE A 42 12.69 74.86 -0.18
N ALA A 43 13.14 75.93 0.50
CA ALA A 43 12.39 76.54 1.60
C ALA A 43 11.06 77.15 1.12
N GLY A 44 11.03 77.79 -0.04
CA GLY A 44 9.83 78.29 -0.71
C GLY A 44 8.83 77.16 -0.97
N ALA A 45 9.27 76.10 -1.65
CA ALA A 45 8.46 74.92 -1.94
C ALA A 45 7.94 74.23 -0.67
N LEU A 46 8.76 74.12 0.38
CA LEU A 46 8.37 73.55 1.68
C LEU A 46 7.33 74.44 2.39
N SER A 47 7.48 75.77 2.31
CA SER A 47 6.52 76.73 2.91
C SER A 47 5.17 76.75 2.19
N ALA A 48 5.17 76.45 0.88
CA ALA A 48 3.99 76.34 0.02
C ALA A 48 3.25 75.00 0.16
N LEU A 49 3.79 74.02 0.87
CA LEU A 49 3.08 72.77 1.15
C LEU A 49 1.80 73.04 1.96
N PRO A 50 0.68 72.34 1.65
CA PRO A 50 -0.56 72.49 2.38
C PRO A 50 -0.39 72.00 3.82
N LYS A 51 -0.28 72.94 4.78
CA LYS A 51 -0.19 72.65 6.21
C LYS A 51 -1.42 71.85 6.65
N ASN A 52 -1.23 70.56 6.92
CA ASN A 52 -2.30 69.64 7.26
C ASN A 52 -2.79 69.88 8.69
N ILE A 53 -3.74 70.80 8.84
CA ILE A 53 -4.33 71.17 10.14
C ILE A 53 -5.12 69.95 10.67
N PRO A 54 -4.79 69.40 11.86
CA PRO A 54 -5.53 68.28 12.41
C PRO A 54 -7.00 68.67 12.65
N PRO A 55 -7.97 67.79 12.31
CA PRO A 55 -9.38 68.15 12.31
C PRO A 55 -9.87 68.52 13.73
N LYS A 56 -10.63 69.61 13.82
CA LYS A 56 -11.19 70.16 15.07
C LYS A 56 -11.88 69.05 15.89
N PRO A 57 -11.78 69.04 17.24
CA PRO A 57 -12.18 67.89 18.08
C PRO A 57 -13.57 67.29 17.78
N ALA A 58 -14.57 68.13 17.48
CA ALA A 58 -15.92 67.68 17.13
C ALA A 58 -15.99 66.75 15.90
N MET A 59 -15.02 66.81 14.98
CA MET A 59 -14.93 65.92 13.81
C MET A 59 -14.17 64.61 14.09
N GLN A 60 -13.32 64.53 15.12
CA GLN A 60 -12.51 63.33 15.40
C GLN A 60 -13.41 62.10 15.61
N ARG A 61 -14.54 62.28 16.31
CA ARG A 61 -15.54 61.23 16.52
C ARG A 61 -16.21 60.76 15.22
N LYS A 62 -16.29 61.59 14.17
CA LYS A 62 -16.78 61.16 12.84
C LYS A 62 -15.75 60.31 12.11
N TYR A 63 -14.46 60.65 12.16
CA TYR A 63 -13.41 59.83 11.51
C TYR A 63 -13.20 58.49 12.22
N LEU A 64 -13.23 58.46 13.56
CA LEU A 64 -13.20 57.23 14.35
C LEU A 64 -14.43 56.32 14.14
N LEU A 65 -15.55 56.87 13.64
CA LEU A 65 -16.76 56.10 13.28
C LEU A 65 -16.89 55.86 11.76
N ALA A 66 -16.04 56.48 10.93
CA ALA A 66 -16.02 56.24 9.48
C ALA A 66 -15.39 54.88 9.16
N SER A 67 -14.32 54.51 9.87
CA SER A 67 -13.75 53.15 9.87
C SER A 67 -14.74 52.10 10.39
N ALA A 68 -15.69 52.49 11.25
CA ALA A 68 -16.75 51.63 11.77
C ALA A 68 -17.99 51.50 10.85
N ARG A 69 -17.90 51.92 9.58
CA ARG A 69 -18.99 51.78 8.59
C ARG A 69 -18.72 50.77 7.47
N GLN A 70 -17.66 49.97 7.60
CA GLN A 70 -17.52 48.73 6.82
C GLN A 70 -18.43 47.67 7.48
N GLY A 71 -19.65 47.50 6.95
CA GLY A 71 -20.71 46.70 7.57
C GLY A 71 -20.41 45.20 7.63
N TRP A 72 -21.40 44.40 8.06
CA TRP A 72 -21.38 42.93 8.21
C TRP A 72 -20.56 42.12 7.18
N LEU A 73 -20.55 42.54 5.91
CA LEU A 73 -19.76 41.94 4.82
C LEU A 73 -18.23 42.06 5.00
N ALA A 74 -17.73 42.95 5.87
CA ALA A 74 -16.31 43.11 6.18
C ALA A 74 -15.65 41.82 6.69
N TRP A 75 -16.40 40.99 7.41
CA TRP A 75 -15.92 39.68 7.89
C TRP A 75 -15.65 38.72 6.72
N LEU A 76 -16.44 38.77 5.63
CA LEU A 76 -16.21 37.97 4.42
C LEU A 76 -14.94 38.40 3.66
N HIS A 77 -14.37 39.57 3.96
CA HIS A 77 -13.10 40.04 3.38
C HIS A 77 -11.86 39.68 4.20
N VAL A 78 -12.00 38.93 5.30
CA VAL A 78 -10.85 38.39 6.04
C VAL A 78 -10.22 37.25 5.22
N SER A 79 -9.23 37.62 4.40
CA SER A 79 -8.28 36.75 3.69
C SER A 79 -8.86 35.76 2.66
N ARG A 80 -8.36 35.86 1.41
CA ARG A 80 -8.56 34.83 0.36
C ARG A 80 -8.04 33.46 0.82
N PHE A 81 -7.04 33.41 1.70
CA PHE A 81 -6.53 32.16 2.29
C PHE A 81 -7.45 31.58 3.37
N ALA A 82 -8.18 32.42 4.11
CA ALA A 82 -9.19 31.92 5.06
C ALA A 82 -10.49 31.52 4.35
N ALA A 83 -10.84 32.17 3.23
CA ALA A 83 -11.87 31.66 2.32
C ALA A 83 -11.46 30.30 1.71
N ILE A 84 -10.18 30.10 1.37
CA ILE A 84 -9.66 28.79 0.93
C ILE A 84 -9.68 27.78 2.10
N SER A 85 -9.24 28.12 3.31
CA SER A 85 -9.27 27.17 4.43
C SER A 85 -10.70 26.83 4.87
N ALA A 86 -11.62 27.79 4.91
CA ALA A 86 -13.02 27.57 5.22
C ALA A 86 -13.75 26.79 4.12
N SER A 87 -13.44 27.02 2.84
CA SER A 87 -13.99 26.20 1.75
C SER A 87 -13.35 24.81 1.69
N VAL A 88 -12.07 24.63 2.04
CA VAL A 88 -11.44 23.31 2.21
C VAL A 88 -12.01 22.57 3.44
N VAL A 89 -12.31 23.26 4.55
CA VAL A 89 -12.95 22.67 5.73
C VAL A 89 -14.43 22.35 5.46
N LEU A 90 -15.17 23.20 4.75
CA LEU A 90 -16.54 22.88 4.30
C LEU A 90 -16.55 21.76 3.27
N LEU A 91 -15.58 21.72 2.34
CA LEU A 91 -15.42 20.65 1.37
C LEU A 91 -15.04 19.34 2.09
N MET A 92 -14.13 19.36 3.05
CA MET A 92 -13.77 18.19 3.88
C MET A 92 -14.91 17.76 4.81
N SER A 93 -15.71 18.68 5.33
CA SER A 93 -16.89 18.36 6.15
C SER A 93 -18.04 17.80 5.30
N ALA A 94 -18.24 18.33 4.08
CA ALA A 94 -19.13 17.75 3.09
C ALA A 94 -18.63 16.38 2.59
N LEU A 95 -17.32 16.20 2.38
CA LEU A 95 -16.70 14.90 2.10
C LEU A 95 -16.71 13.97 3.33
N ALA A 96 -16.80 14.47 4.56
CA ALA A 96 -16.96 13.63 5.75
C ALA A 96 -18.41 13.14 5.87
N GLY A 97 -19.40 14.02 5.68
CA GLY A 97 -20.82 13.65 5.67
C GLY A 97 -21.18 12.73 4.49
N THR A 98 -20.84 13.13 3.27
CA THR A 98 -21.05 12.29 2.07
C THR A 98 -20.12 11.08 2.04
N GLY A 99 -18.92 11.17 2.62
CA GLY A 99 -17.99 10.04 2.76
C GLY A 99 -18.45 9.02 3.79
N TYR A 100 -19.12 9.43 4.87
CA TYR A 100 -19.76 8.50 5.80
C TYR A 100 -20.91 7.74 5.11
N ALA A 101 -21.76 8.45 4.37
CA ALA A 101 -22.79 7.81 3.54
C ALA A 101 -22.17 6.89 2.46
N ALA A 102 -21.16 7.36 1.73
CA ALA A 102 -20.46 6.57 0.72
C ALA A 102 -19.71 5.37 1.32
N SER A 103 -19.21 5.44 2.55
CA SER A 103 -18.58 4.29 3.23
C SER A 103 -19.55 3.12 3.40
N ARG A 104 -20.83 3.42 3.65
CA ARG A 104 -21.92 2.44 3.78
C ARG A 104 -22.57 2.05 2.43
N SER A 105 -22.26 2.76 1.33
CA SER A 105 -22.89 2.49 0.04
C SER A 105 -22.52 1.13 -0.56
N VAL A 106 -23.48 0.46 -1.20
CA VAL A 106 -23.31 -0.87 -1.80
C VAL A 106 -23.14 -0.81 -3.33
N PRO A 107 -22.55 -1.83 -3.96
CA PRO A 107 -22.48 -1.94 -5.41
C PRO A 107 -23.84 -1.71 -6.10
N GLY A 108 -23.87 -0.80 -7.07
CA GLY A 108 -25.08 -0.37 -7.77
C GLY A 108 -25.62 1.01 -7.33
N GLU A 109 -25.18 1.54 -6.19
CA GLU A 109 -25.55 2.89 -5.75
C GLU A 109 -24.64 3.98 -6.35
N THR A 110 -25.14 5.22 -6.43
CA THR A 110 -24.39 6.36 -7.01
C THR A 110 -23.12 6.71 -6.22
N LEU A 111 -23.22 6.76 -4.90
CA LEU A 111 -22.12 7.05 -3.97
C LEU A 111 -21.00 5.99 -4.01
N PHE A 112 -21.29 4.79 -4.51
CA PHE A 112 -20.31 3.71 -4.65
C PHE A 112 -19.14 4.10 -5.58
N THR A 113 -19.42 4.94 -6.58
CA THR A 113 -18.39 5.49 -7.48
C THR A 113 -17.36 6.34 -6.73
N LEU A 114 -17.78 7.06 -5.69
CA LEU A 114 -16.89 7.85 -4.85
C LEU A 114 -16.02 6.95 -3.95
N LYS A 115 -16.61 5.88 -3.37
CA LYS A 115 -15.87 4.84 -2.63
C LYS A 115 -14.75 4.24 -3.48
N LYS A 116 -15.08 3.77 -4.69
CA LYS A 116 -14.12 3.22 -5.66
C LYS A 116 -13.01 4.20 -6.04
N THR A 117 -13.34 5.49 -6.13
CA THR A 117 -12.36 6.54 -6.47
C THR A 117 -11.34 6.73 -5.34
N ALA A 118 -11.79 6.80 -4.08
CA ALA A 118 -10.90 6.91 -2.92
C ALA A 118 -9.99 5.67 -2.77
N GLU A 119 -10.54 4.47 -2.95
CA GLU A 119 -9.78 3.21 -2.93
C GLU A 119 -8.74 3.16 -4.06
N LYS A 120 -9.09 3.59 -5.28
CA LYS A 120 -8.16 3.67 -6.42
C LYS A 120 -7.02 4.66 -6.17
N VAL A 121 -7.28 5.80 -5.52
CA VAL A 121 -6.23 6.75 -5.13
C VAL A 121 -5.28 6.12 -4.11
N ARG A 122 -5.80 5.46 -3.05
CA ARG A 122 -4.97 4.75 -2.05
C ARG A 122 -4.12 3.65 -2.70
N LEU A 123 -4.69 2.88 -3.64
CA LEU A 123 -3.97 1.89 -4.44
C LEU A 123 -2.92 2.52 -5.39
N SER A 124 -3.14 3.72 -5.91
CA SER A 124 -2.13 4.41 -6.76
C SER A 124 -0.94 4.93 -5.97
N MET A 125 -1.13 5.23 -4.67
CA MET A 125 -0.08 5.65 -3.74
C MET A 125 0.66 4.48 -3.08
N THR A 126 0.18 3.24 -3.25
CA THR A 126 0.76 2.04 -2.63
C THR A 126 1.70 1.32 -3.61
N SER A 127 2.97 1.69 -3.59
CA SER A 127 4.02 1.17 -4.49
C SER A 127 4.59 -0.19 -4.06
N ASP A 128 4.66 -0.47 -2.76
CA ASP A 128 5.19 -1.72 -2.22
C ASP A 128 4.27 -2.93 -2.57
N PRO A 129 4.77 -4.02 -3.17
CA PRO A 129 3.96 -5.17 -3.55
C PRO A 129 3.23 -5.86 -2.39
N GLU A 130 3.84 -5.97 -1.21
CA GLU A 130 3.25 -6.67 -0.06
C GLU A 130 2.10 -5.86 0.55
N THR A 131 2.35 -4.58 0.85
CA THR A 131 1.33 -3.61 1.29
C THR A 131 0.20 -3.48 0.27
N ARG A 132 0.52 -3.52 -1.03
CA ARG A 132 -0.46 -3.50 -2.12
C ARG A 132 -1.33 -4.76 -2.13
N ALA A 133 -0.76 -5.95 -1.90
CA ALA A 133 -1.53 -7.19 -1.76
C ALA A 133 -2.46 -7.14 -0.54
N THR A 134 -1.97 -6.67 0.61
CA THR A 134 -2.79 -6.49 1.83
C THR A 134 -3.93 -5.50 1.61
N LEU A 135 -3.69 -4.37 0.93
CA LEU A 135 -4.74 -3.41 0.57
C LEU A 135 -5.78 -3.99 -0.40
N GLN A 136 -5.36 -4.78 -1.39
CA GLN A 136 -6.32 -5.45 -2.29
C GLN A 136 -7.19 -6.48 -1.54
N MET A 137 -6.61 -7.21 -0.58
CA MET A 137 -7.37 -8.10 0.32
C MET A 137 -8.33 -7.32 1.23
N GLU A 138 -7.93 -6.16 1.78
CA GLU A 138 -8.81 -5.27 2.57
C GLU A 138 -10.06 -4.87 1.78
N ILE A 139 -9.87 -4.47 0.52
CA ILE A 139 -10.97 -4.07 -0.38
C ILE A 139 -11.79 -5.29 -0.82
N THR A 140 -11.17 -6.47 -1.03
CA THR A 140 -11.92 -7.72 -1.29
C THR A 140 -12.82 -8.10 -0.12
N LYS A 141 -12.31 -8.06 1.12
CA LYS A 141 -13.12 -8.33 2.33
C LYS A 141 -14.30 -7.34 2.45
N LYS A 142 -14.11 -6.08 2.05
CA LYS A 142 -15.21 -5.09 1.93
C LYS A 142 -16.23 -5.47 0.85
N ARG A 143 -15.82 -5.75 -0.39
CA ARG A 143 -16.74 -6.18 -1.47
C ARG A 143 -17.54 -7.42 -1.13
N LEU A 144 -16.92 -8.34 -0.40
CA LEU A 144 -17.57 -9.57 0.05
C LEU A 144 -18.64 -9.26 1.11
N SER A 145 -18.33 -8.38 2.06
CA SER A 145 -19.29 -7.91 3.08
C SER A 145 -20.46 -7.14 2.46
N GLU A 146 -20.16 -6.28 1.47
CA GLU A 146 -21.16 -5.54 0.67
C GLU A 146 -22.05 -6.49 -0.16
N ALA A 147 -21.48 -7.53 -0.77
CA ALA A 147 -22.26 -8.56 -1.47
C ALA A 147 -23.15 -9.35 -0.50
N GLN A 148 -22.63 -9.80 0.64
CA GLN A 148 -23.43 -10.45 1.67
C GLN A 148 -24.57 -9.56 2.18
N GLN A 149 -24.35 -8.24 2.30
CA GLN A 149 -25.40 -7.28 2.65
C GLN A 149 -26.51 -7.20 1.57
N VAL A 150 -26.14 -7.19 0.28
CA VAL A 150 -27.10 -7.22 -0.84
C VAL A 150 -27.92 -8.51 -0.85
N PHE A 151 -27.30 -9.69 -0.75
CA PHE A 151 -28.02 -10.96 -0.77
C PHE A 151 -28.85 -11.24 0.50
N LYS A 152 -28.53 -10.58 1.63
CA LYS A 152 -29.32 -10.65 2.88
C LYS A 152 -30.47 -9.64 2.95
N ASN A 153 -30.51 -8.66 2.06
CA ASN A 153 -31.64 -7.75 1.98
C ASN A 153 -32.87 -8.50 1.39
N PRO A 154 -34.03 -8.52 2.07
CA PRO A 154 -35.26 -9.08 1.50
C PRO A 154 -35.70 -8.31 0.24
N ASP A 155 -35.54 -6.99 0.24
CA ASP A 155 -35.99 -6.06 -0.82
C ASP A 155 -34.88 -5.73 -1.84
N ARG A 156 -34.03 -6.71 -2.16
CA ARG A 156 -32.84 -6.50 -3.03
C ARG A 156 -33.19 -6.38 -4.51
N ASP A 157 -32.57 -5.41 -5.18
CA ASP A 157 -32.65 -5.24 -6.64
C ASP A 157 -31.71 -6.23 -7.35
N PRO A 158 -32.17 -7.04 -8.32
CA PRO A 158 -31.30 -7.89 -9.15
C PRO A 158 -30.12 -7.15 -9.81
N LYS A 159 -30.24 -5.85 -10.07
CA LYS A 159 -29.12 -5.02 -10.56
C LYS A 159 -28.03 -4.84 -9.50
N GLN A 160 -28.39 -4.73 -8.23
CA GLN A 160 -27.42 -4.70 -7.12
C GLN A 160 -26.77 -6.06 -6.92
N GLU A 161 -27.51 -7.17 -7.05
CA GLU A 161 -26.93 -8.53 -7.02
C GLU A 161 -25.83 -8.69 -8.10
N VAL A 162 -26.15 -8.34 -9.35
CA VAL A 162 -25.22 -8.41 -10.48
C VAL A 162 -24.04 -7.46 -10.30
N ALA A 163 -24.28 -6.21 -9.85
CA ALA A 163 -23.21 -5.26 -9.58
C ALA A 163 -22.26 -5.74 -8.47
N ALA A 164 -22.79 -6.32 -7.39
CA ALA A 164 -22.01 -6.79 -6.25
C ALA A 164 -21.12 -7.98 -6.61
N LEU A 165 -21.67 -8.98 -7.33
CA LEU A 165 -20.87 -10.12 -7.79
C LEU A 165 -19.85 -9.72 -8.87
N THR A 166 -20.18 -8.79 -9.77
CA THR A 166 -19.25 -8.27 -10.78
C THR A 166 -18.07 -7.56 -10.13
N GLU A 167 -18.33 -6.69 -9.16
CA GLU A 167 -17.31 -5.95 -8.43
C GLU A 167 -16.45 -6.88 -7.55
N LEU A 168 -17.07 -7.84 -6.85
CA LEU A 168 -16.36 -8.86 -6.07
C LEU A 168 -15.43 -9.70 -6.97
N ASN A 169 -15.87 -10.06 -8.18
CA ASN A 169 -15.04 -10.80 -9.13
C ASN A 169 -13.85 -9.98 -9.64
N ALA A 170 -14.08 -8.73 -10.07
CA ALA A 170 -13.01 -7.84 -10.48
C ALA A 170 -11.98 -7.64 -9.34
N GLN A 171 -12.45 -7.45 -8.12
CA GLN A 171 -11.59 -7.17 -6.97
C GLN A 171 -10.86 -8.42 -6.44
N THR A 172 -11.49 -9.61 -6.53
CA THR A 172 -10.80 -10.88 -6.23
C THR A 172 -9.70 -11.15 -7.26
N LYS A 173 -9.94 -10.89 -8.55
CA LYS A 173 -8.90 -10.97 -9.59
C LYS A 173 -7.73 -10.01 -9.30
N ASN A 174 -8.01 -8.74 -8.99
CA ASN A 174 -6.99 -7.76 -8.59
C ASN A 174 -6.14 -8.23 -7.40
N THR A 175 -6.77 -8.97 -6.47
CA THR A 175 -6.10 -9.53 -5.27
C THR A 175 -5.22 -10.72 -5.62
N ILE A 176 -5.71 -11.65 -6.46
CA ILE A 176 -4.94 -12.76 -7.01
C ILE A 176 -3.68 -12.25 -7.71
N GLU A 177 -3.80 -11.22 -8.57
CA GLU A 177 -2.68 -10.63 -9.28
C GLU A 177 -1.68 -9.93 -8.34
N ALA A 178 -2.16 -9.19 -7.34
CA ALA A 178 -1.29 -8.51 -6.37
C ALA A 178 -0.54 -9.49 -5.45
N VAL A 179 -1.21 -10.52 -4.92
CA VAL A 179 -0.56 -11.56 -4.10
C VAL A 179 0.46 -12.34 -4.93
N ASN A 180 0.12 -12.76 -6.15
CA ASN A 180 1.06 -13.43 -7.05
C ASN A 180 2.28 -12.56 -7.38
N THR A 181 2.11 -11.24 -7.46
CA THR A 181 3.21 -10.29 -7.63
C THR A 181 4.09 -10.24 -6.38
N ALA A 182 3.49 -10.08 -5.19
CA ALA A 182 4.22 -10.02 -3.91
C ALA A 182 5.06 -11.28 -3.64
N VAL A 183 4.53 -12.48 -3.93
CA VAL A 183 5.30 -13.72 -3.77
C VAL A 183 6.44 -13.81 -4.79
N LYS A 184 6.20 -13.44 -6.06
CA LYS A 184 7.23 -13.42 -7.11
C LYS A 184 8.38 -12.44 -6.81
N THR A 185 8.16 -11.37 -6.05
CA THR A 185 9.21 -10.43 -5.64
C THR A 185 10.06 -10.89 -4.44
N ALA A 186 9.84 -12.11 -3.92
CA ALA A 186 10.66 -12.76 -2.88
C ALA A 186 10.80 -11.97 -1.54
N THR A 187 9.98 -10.94 -1.34
CA THR A 187 9.96 -10.08 -0.14
C THR A 187 9.09 -10.61 1.00
N VAL A 188 8.26 -11.64 0.75
CA VAL A 188 7.30 -12.24 1.70
C VAL A 188 8.01 -13.03 2.82
N LYS A 189 8.76 -12.31 3.65
CA LYS A 189 9.66 -12.79 4.71
C LYS A 189 9.15 -12.42 6.12
N GLN A 190 8.02 -11.71 6.21
CA GLN A 190 7.42 -11.27 7.48
C GLN A 190 5.94 -11.63 7.54
N ASN A 191 5.09 -11.11 6.65
CA ASN A 191 3.63 -11.15 6.83
C ASN A 191 2.94 -12.33 6.12
N SER A 192 3.68 -13.38 5.75
CA SER A 192 3.16 -14.56 5.05
C SER A 192 1.94 -15.17 5.76
N GLY A 193 1.97 -15.21 7.10
CA GLY A 193 0.86 -15.69 7.93
C GLY A 193 -0.38 -14.79 7.89
N GLU A 194 -0.23 -13.46 7.84
CA GLU A 194 -1.37 -12.53 7.71
C GLU A 194 -2.02 -12.63 6.33
N ILE A 195 -1.20 -12.82 5.28
CA ILE A 195 -1.69 -13.05 3.92
C ILE A 195 -2.45 -14.38 3.85
N VAL A 196 -1.90 -15.48 4.39
CA VAL A 196 -2.59 -16.78 4.48
C VAL A 196 -3.91 -16.67 5.23
N ALA A 197 -3.92 -16.04 6.43
CA ALA A 197 -5.14 -15.85 7.22
C ALA A 197 -6.17 -14.95 6.50
N SER A 198 -5.71 -13.97 5.72
CA SER A 198 -6.58 -13.09 4.93
C SER A 198 -7.19 -13.79 3.71
N LEU A 199 -6.45 -14.67 3.04
CA LEU A 199 -6.96 -15.50 1.95
C LEU A 199 -7.91 -16.59 2.46
N ASP A 200 -7.66 -17.15 3.65
CA ASP A 200 -8.56 -18.08 4.34
C ASP A 200 -9.91 -17.44 4.68
N ASP A 201 -9.89 -16.22 5.25
CA ASP A 201 -11.08 -15.41 5.53
C ASP A 201 -11.87 -15.09 4.24
N ILE A 202 -11.19 -14.69 3.16
CA ILE A 202 -11.81 -14.43 1.86
C ILE A 202 -12.43 -15.71 1.29
N ALA A 203 -11.71 -16.83 1.27
CA ALA A 203 -12.20 -18.10 0.72
C ALA A 203 -13.42 -18.63 1.49
N LYS A 204 -13.36 -18.64 2.84
CA LYS A 204 -14.49 -19.05 3.69
C LYS A 204 -15.72 -18.17 3.48
N LYS A 205 -15.55 -16.85 3.46
CA LYS A 205 -16.66 -15.92 3.23
C LYS A 205 -17.22 -16.04 1.80
N GLN A 206 -16.39 -16.28 0.78
CA GLN A 206 -16.83 -16.52 -0.60
C GLN A 206 -17.63 -17.83 -0.71
N GLN A 207 -17.17 -18.91 -0.07
CA GLN A 207 -17.91 -20.18 -0.03
C GLN A 207 -19.27 -20.02 0.68
N ASN A 208 -19.32 -19.26 1.78
CA ASN A 208 -20.57 -18.95 2.47
C ASN A 208 -21.51 -18.13 1.57
N LEU A 209 -21.02 -17.06 0.92
CA LEU A 209 -21.80 -16.25 -0.01
C LEU A 209 -22.36 -17.09 -1.17
N LEU A 210 -21.54 -17.96 -1.77
CA LEU A 210 -21.95 -18.90 -2.82
C LEU A 210 -22.98 -19.94 -2.35
N SER A 211 -23.13 -20.13 -1.04
CA SER A 211 -24.14 -21.00 -0.42
C SER A 211 -25.41 -20.24 -0.01
N GLU A 212 -25.31 -18.93 0.23
CA GLU A 212 -26.45 -18.02 0.48
C GLU A 212 -27.18 -17.65 -0.82
N ILE A 213 -26.48 -17.64 -1.96
CA ILE A 213 -27.09 -17.49 -3.29
C ILE A 213 -27.91 -18.74 -3.62
N LYS A 214 -29.21 -18.68 -3.37
CA LYS A 214 -30.16 -19.72 -3.79
C LYS A 214 -30.11 -19.89 -5.33
N PRO A 215 -30.18 -21.14 -5.85
CA PRO A 215 -30.40 -21.39 -7.27
C PRO A 215 -31.87 -21.10 -7.62
N THR A 216 -32.24 -19.81 -7.61
CA THR A 216 -33.56 -19.31 -8.02
C THR A 216 -33.53 -18.98 -9.52
N GLU A 217 -34.69 -19.08 -10.17
CA GLU A 217 -34.83 -19.24 -11.64
C GLU A 217 -34.42 -18.01 -12.48
N THR A 218 -33.98 -16.93 -11.83
CA THR A 218 -33.46 -15.69 -12.44
C THR A 218 -32.00 -15.80 -12.90
N ALA A 219 -31.31 -16.91 -12.65
CA ALA A 219 -29.92 -17.16 -13.08
C ALA A 219 -29.78 -17.44 -14.59
N GLN A 220 -30.35 -16.58 -15.44
CA GLN A 220 -30.25 -16.66 -16.90
C GLN A 220 -29.07 -15.83 -17.41
N GLY A 221 -28.35 -16.34 -18.41
CA GLY A 221 -27.26 -15.62 -19.08
C GLY A 221 -26.13 -15.19 -18.14
N ASP A 222 -25.86 -13.88 -18.09
CA ASP A 222 -24.66 -13.31 -17.45
C ASP A 222 -24.60 -13.57 -15.94
N THR A 223 -25.72 -13.63 -15.22
CA THR A 223 -25.72 -13.88 -13.76
C THR A 223 -25.13 -15.26 -13.42
N ALA A 224 -25.47 -16.30 -14.20
CA ALA A 224 -24.90 -17.63 -14.01
C ALA A 224 -23.39 -17.66 -14.33
N LYS A 225 -22.97 -16.97 -15.39
CA LYS A 225 -21.56 -16.82 -15.77
C LYS A 225 -20.75 -16.07 -14.70
N ILE A 226 -21.34 -15.05 -14.09
CA ILE A 226 -20.76 -14.28 -12.99
C ILE A 226 -20.61 -15.17 -11.74
N ILE A 227 -21.64 -15.95 -11.35
CA ILE A 227 -21.57 -16.88 -10.22
C ILE A 227 -20.49 -17.96 -10.45
N GLN A 228 -20.41 -18.53 -11.65
CA GLN A 228 -19.35 -19.48 -12.03
C GLN A 228 -17.96 -18.83 -11.95
N THR A 229 -17.81 -17.58 -12.41
CA THR A 229 -16.56 -16.81 -12.25
C THR A 229 -16.19 -16.60 -10.78
N THR A 230 -17.17 -16.33 -9.90
CA THR A 230 -16.97 -16.21 -8.45
C THR A 230 -16.47 -17.54 -7.85
N LYS A 231 -17.04 -18.66 -8.28
CA LYS A 231 -16.62 -20.00 -7.84
C LYS A 231 -15.20 -20.33 -8.28
N GLU A 232 -14.83 -20.05 -9.53
CA GLU A 232 -13.46 -20.22 -10.03
C GLU A 232 -12.45 -19.32 -9.31
N ASN A 233 -12.83 -18.08 -9.00
CA ASN A 233 -11.99 -17.16 -8.24
C ASN A 233 -11.79 -17.64 -6.79
N ALA A 234 -12.81 -18.19 -6.15
CA ALA A 234 -12.70 -18.78 -4.82
C ALA A 234 -11.75 -19.99 -4.80
N THR A 235 -11.80 -20.86 -5.83
CA THR A 235 -10.83 -21.95 -6.00
C THR A 235 -9.40 -21.41 -6.11
N LYS A 236 -9.16 -20.41 -6.96
CA LYS A 236 -7.83 -19.79 -7.16
C LYS A 236 -7.29 -19.14 -5.87
N VAL A 237 -8.15 -18.49 -5.08
CA VAL A 237 -7.77 -17.96 -3.75
C VAL A 237 -7.34 -19.11 -2.81
N ALA A 238 -8.07 -20.23 -2.81
CA ALA A 238 -7.76 -21.40 -2.00
C ALA A 238 -6.51 -22.18 -2.49
N GLU A 239 -6.15 -22.08 -3.77
CA GLU A 239 -4.88 -22.59 -4.31
C GLU A 239 -3.69 -21.72 -3.86
N ILE A 240 -3.79 -20.40 -4.03
CA ILE A 240 -2.74 -19.45 -3.62
C ILE A 240 -2.52 -19.49 -2.11
N LYS A 241 -3.58 -19.69 -1.31
CA LYS A 241 -3.49 -19.93 0.12
C LYS A 241 -2.60 -21.15 0.44
N ARG A 242 -2.86 -22.31 -0.20
CA ARG A 242 -2.09 -23.55 0.00
C ARG A 242 -0.63 -23.38 -0.45
N TYR A 243 -0.39 -22.69 -1.56
CA TYR A 243 0.96 -22.35 -2.03
C TYR A 243 1.74 -21.55 -0.99
N LEU A 244 1.12 -20.53 -0.39
CA LEU A 244 1.73 -19.75 0.69
C LEU A 244 1.94 -20.57 1.96
N GLU A 245 0.98 -21.41 2.36
CA GLU A 245 1.09 -22.33 3.52
C GLU A 245 2.27 -23.31 3.35
N VAL A 246 2.57 -23.75 2.12
CA VAL A 246 3.76 -24.57 1.84
C VAL A 246 5.04 -23.72 1.88
N ALA A 247 5.07 -22.61 1.13
CA ALA A 247 6.27 -21.78 0.98
C ALA A 247 6.75 -21.15 2.31
N SER A 248 5.84 -20.89 3.26
CA SER A 248 6.19 -20.42 4.60
C SER A 248 6.78 -21.53 5.49
N ASN A 249 6.37 -22.78 5.31
CA ASN A 249 6.72 -23.89 6.22
C ASN A 249 7.90 -24.75 5.74
N GLU A 250 8.30 -24.72 4.46
CA GLU A 250 9.43 -25.53 3.99
C GLU A 250 10.80 -24.95 4.37
N GLN A 251 11.56 -25.70 5.18
CA GLN A 251 13.01 -25.57 5.30
C GLN A 251 13.68 -26.27 4.10
N THR A 252 14.15 -25.50 3.13
CA THR A 252 14.82 -26.04 1.93
C THR A 252 16.29 -26.30 2.20
N LEU A 253 16.69 -27.57 2.24
CA LEU A 253 18.09 -27.98 2.25
C LEU A 253 18.67 -27.90 0.84
N ALA A 254 19.22 -26.73 0.48
CA ALA A 254 19.95 -26.54 -0.77
C ALA A 254 21.43 -26.86 -0.56
N THR A 255 21.87 -28.03 -1.02
CA THR A 255 23.26 -28.49 -0.85
C THR A 255 24.02 -28.37 -2.16
N LEU A 256 25.08 -27.54 -2.17
CA LEU A 256 26.02 -27.45 -3.29
C LEU A 256 27.10 -28.51 -3.11
N ASN A 257 26.89 -29.72 -3.66
CA ASN A 257 27.87 -30.80 -3.64
C ASN A 257 29.03 -30.59 -4.64
N SER A 258 28.95 -29.57 -5.50
CA SER A 258 30.02 -29.10 -6.40
C SER A 258 29.71 -27.66 -6.83
N PRO A 259 30.70 -26.87 -7.32
CA PRO A 259 30.51 -25.44 -7.62
C PRO A 259 29.46 -25.14 -8.72
N GLU A 260 29.10 -26.14 -9.51
CA GLU A 260 28.13 -26.01 -10.61
C GLU A 260 26.79 -26.73 -10.34
N THR A 261 26.68 -27.59 -9.31
CA THR A 261 25.49 -28.43 -9.05
C THR A 261 24.69 -27.94 -7.85
N VAL A 262 23.37 -27.89 -7.99
CA VAL A 262 22.41 -27.53 -6.94
C VAL A 262 21.37 -28.63 -6.81
N THR A 263 21.31 -29.25 -5.63
CA THR A 263 20.20 -30.14 -5.26
C THR A 263 19.20 -29.38 -4.40
N ALA A 264 17.91 -29.55 -4.66
CA ALA A 264 16.83 -29.00 -3.84
C ALA A 264 15.70 -30.03 -3.66
N SER A 265 15.35 -30.30 -2.40
CA SER A 265 14.23 -31.14 -2.00
C SER A 265 13.07 -30.29 -1.48
N GLY A 266 11.84 -30.60 -1.86
CA GLY A 266 10.66 -29.89 -1.37
C GLY A 266 9.40 -30.13 -2.20
N THR A 267 8.44 -29.22 -2.05
CA THR A 267 7.17 -29.25 -2.79
C THR A 267 7.29 -28.51 -4.12
N VAL A 268 6.78 -29.13 -5.19
CA VAL A 268 6.85 -28.62 -6.57
C VAL A 268 5.72 -27.63 -6.85
N VAL A 269 6.09 -26.48 -7.41
CA VAL A 269 5.20 -25.44 -7.91
C VAL A 269 5.59 -25.15 -9.36
N ILE A 270 4.62 -25.26 -10.28
CA ILE A 270 4.85 -25.04 -11.71
C ILE A 270 4.70 -23.54 -11.99
N LEU A 271 5.77 -22.90 -12.46
CA LEU A 271 5.80 -21.46 -12.77
C LEU A 271 5.39 -21.18 -14.22
N SER A 272 5.72 -22.09 -15.13
CA SER A 272 5.40 -22.08 -16.56
C SER A 272 5.56 -23.50 -17.13
N THR A 273 5.32 -23.69 -18.43
CA THR A 273 5.50 -24.97 -19.15
C THR A 273 6.93 -25.51 -19.14
N ASP A 274 7.89 -24.67 -18.79
CA ASP A 274 9.34 -24.83 -18.90
C ASP A 274 10.09 -24.43 -17.62
N LYS A 275 9.38 -24.11 -16.52
CA LYS A 275 10.02 -23.70 -15.26
C LYS A 275 9.22 -24.16 -14.04
N ILE A 276 9.93 -24.73 -13.07
CA ILE A 276 9.40 -25.12 -11.76
C ILE A 276 10.11 -24.36 -10.63
N MET A 277 9.49 -24.36 -9.47
CA MET A 277 10.11 -24.07 -8.20
C MET A 277 9.94 -25.29 -7.28
N VAL A 278 11.00 -25.69 -6.59
CA VAL A 278 10.95 -26.75 -5.58
C VAL A 278 11.36 -26.14 -4.25
N GLY A 279 10.37 -26.04 -3.36
CA GLY A 279 10.41 -25.21 -2.16
C GLY A 279 10.65 -23.73 -2.48
N LYS A 280 11.93 -23.33 -2.56
CA LYS A 280 12.42 -21.94 -2.70
C LYS A 280 13.44 -21.75 -3.83
N VAL A 281 13.75 -22.81 -4.57
CA VAL A 281 14.73 -22.81 -5.67
C VAL A 281 14.00 -23.01 -7.00
N ALA A 282 14.17 -22.09 -7.94
CA ALA A 282 13.56 -22.16 -9.26
C ALA A 282 14.52 -22.78 -10.28
N PHE A 283 14.03 -23.74 -11.07
CA PHE A 283 14.78 -24.44 -12.12
C PHE A 283 14.03 -24.36 -13.46
N SER A 284 14.76 -24.11 -14.54
CA SER A 284 14.27 -24.30 -15.91
C SER A 284 14.32 -25.78 -16.30
N VAL A 285 13.26 -26.25 -16.93
CA VAL A 285 13.08 -27.63 -17.40
C VAL A 285 13.23 -27.63 -18.92
N THR A 286 13.94 -28.62 -19.46
CA THR A 286 14.28 -28.70 -20.88
C THR A 286 14.02 -30.10 -21.42
N ASP A 287 14.09 -30.30 -22.73
CA ASP A 287 13.98 -31.62 -23.38
C ASP A 287 15.04 -32.64 -22.92
N LYS A 288 16.05 -32.20 -22.14
CA LYS A 288 17.10 -33.04 -21.55
C LYS A 288 16.88 -33.35 -20.07
N THR A 289 15.88 -32.75 -19.42
CA THR A 289 15.58 -32.99 -18.01
C THR A 289 14.93 -34.35 -17.84
N GLU A 290 15.58 -35.26 -17.12
CA GLU A 290 15.05 -36.59 -16.84
C GLU A 290 14.03 -36.53 -15.71
N ILE A 291 12.81 -37.01 -15.94
CA ILE A 291 11.71 -36.96 -14.98
C ILE A 291 11.29 -38.39 -14.62
N LYS A 292 11.42 -38.72 -13.33
CA LYS A 292 11.12 -40.03 -12.75
C LYS A 292 10.09 -39.90 -11.62
N ASP A 293 9.30 -40.93 -11.34
CA ASP A 293 8.60 -41.05 -10.06
C ASP A 293 9.29 -41.98 -9.07
N ALA A 294 8.71 -42.10 -7.87
CA ALA A 294 9.23 -42.93 -6.78
C ALA A 294 9.43 -44.43 -7.11
N THR A 295 8.94 -44.92 -8.26
CA THR A 295 9.22 -46.28 -8.76
C THR A 295 10.40 -46.35 -9.74
N GLY A 296 10.99 -45.20 -10.09
CA GLY A 296 12.01 -45.06 -11.14
C GLY A 296 11.45 -45.00 -12.56
N ALA A 297 10.13 -45.12 -12.74
CA ALA A 297 9.47 -45.01 -14.04
C ALA A 297 9.55 -43.58 -14.60
N ALA A 298 9.77 -43.46 -15.91
CA ALA A 298 9.79 -42.17 -16.60
C ALA A 298 8.38 -41.56 -16.68
N VAL A 299 8.26 -40.27 -16.35
CA VAL A 299 6.99 -39.54 -16.23
C VAL A 299 7.10 -38.23 -17.02
N LYS A 300 6.01 -37.71 -17.60
CA LYS A 300 6.08 -36.44 -18.35
C LYS A 300 5.98 -35.25 -17.42
N PHE A 301 6.51 -34.11 -17.85
CA PHE A 301 6.35 -32.84 -17.15
C PHE A 301 4.88 -32.45 -16.90
N SER A 302 3.99 -32.80 -17.84
CA SER A 302 2.53 -32.63 -17.71
C SER A 302 1.89 -33.42 -16.57
N ASP A 303 2.55 -34.47 -16.11
CA ASP A 303 2.00 -35.45 -15.16
C ASP A 303 2.52 -35.17 -13.73
N ILE A 304 3.47 -34.23 -13.59
CA ILE A 304 3.82 -33.61 -12.32
C ILE A 304 2.64 -32.73 -11.90
N GLY A 305 1.85 -33.19 -10.94
CA GLY A 305 0.81 -32.35 -10.35
C GLY A 305 1.43 -31.22 -9.50
N PRO A 306 0.86 -30.01 -9.48
CA PRO A 306 1.27 -28.99 -8.51
C PRO A 306 1.10 -29.53 -7.09
N TYR A 307 1.97 -29.11 -6.18
CA TYR A 307 2.06 -29.60 -4.80
C TYR A 307 2.41 -31.10 -4.65
N SER A 308 2.94 -31.73 -5.71
CA SER A 308 3.70 -32.98 -5.56
C SER A 308 5.01 -32.70 -4.81
N LYS A 309 5.59 -33.70 -4.14
CA LYS A 309 6.96 -33.60 -3.59
C LYS A 309 7.98 -34.13 -4.60
N ALA A 310 9.11 -33.45 -4.73
CA ALA A 310 10.22 -33.92 -5.55
C ALA A 310 11.59 -33.53 -4.99
N ASP A 311 12.59 -34.33 -5.36
CA ASP A 311 14.00 -33.95 -5.33
C ASP A 311 14.41 -33.52 -6.74
N VAL A 312 15.06 -32.36 -6.86
CA VAL A 312 15.58 -31.85 -8.12
C VAL A 312 17.08 -31.68 -8.03
N VAL A 313 17.78 -32.23 -9.00
CA VAL A 313 19.21 -31.99 -9.25
C VAL A 313 19.32 -31.15 -10.52
N GLY A 314 20.04 -30.04 -10.45
CA GLY A 314 20.26 -29.15 -11.58
C GLY A 314 21.62 -28.49 -11.57
N ILE A 315 22.01 -27.94 -12.72
CA ILE A 315 23.27 -27.22 -12.91
C ILE A 315 23.06 -25.72 -13.07
N LYS A 316 24.00 -24.92 -12.57
CA LYS A 316 24.00 -23.47 -12.77
C LYS A 316 24.73 -23.10 -14.06
N LYS A 317 24.03 -22.44 -14.98
CA LYS A 317 24.55 -22.02 -16.28
C LYS A 317 24.03 -20.63 -16.64
N ASN A 318 24.93 -19.71 -16.98
CA ASN A 318 24.60 -18.31 -17.34
C ASN A 318 23.71 -17.61 -16.30
N ASP A 319 24.01 -17.84 -15.02
CA ASP A 319 23.25 -17.40 -13.84
C ASP A 319 21.84 -18.02 -13.62
N GLU A 320 21.36 -18.85 -14.55
CA GLU A 320 20.13 -19.63 -14.41
C GLU A 320 20.41 -21.06 -13.90
N LEU A 321 19.44 -21.68 -13.21
CA LEU A 321 19.49 -23.09 -12.83
C LEU A 321 18.68 -23.94 -13.82
N ILE A 322 19.30 -24.97 -14.39
CA ILE A 322 18.68 -25.91 -15.33
C ILE A 322 18.53 -27.26 -14.61
N ALA A 323 17.32 -27.81 -14.54
CA ALA A 323 17.10 -29.14 -13.98
C ALA A 323 17.68 -30.22 -14.91
N GLU A 324 18.52 -31.09 -14.37
CA GLU A 324 19.00 -32.30 -15.07
C GLU A 324 18.13 -33.51 -14.72
N GLN A 325 17.73 -33.64 -13.45
CA GLN A 325 16.88 -34.74 -12.99
C GLN A 325 15.83 -34.24 -11.98
N ILE A 326 14.59 -34.74 -12.12
CA ILE A 326 13.45 -34.50 -11.22
C ILE A 326 12.91 -35.85 -10.76
N ASN A 327 13.00 -36.15 -9.46
CA ASN A 327 12.50 -37.38 -8.85
C ASN A 327 11.24 -37.10 -8.03
N LEU A 328 10.09 -37.54 -8.50
CA LEU A 328 8.77 -37.27 -7.91
C LEU A 328 8.48 -38.24 -6.74
N ILE A 329 8.87 -37.83 -5.53
CA ILE A 329 8.69 -38.55 -4.26
C ILE A 329 7.22 -38.91 -4.01
N SER A 330 6.30 -37.97 -4.22
CA SER A 330 4.87 -38.21 -4.07
C SER A 330 4.04 -37.29 -4.97
N LYS A 331 3.15 -37.89 -5.78
CA LYS A 331 2.12 -37.17 -6.53
C LYS A 331 1.16 -36.47 -5.55
N THR A 332 0.52 -35.39 -6.00
CA THR A 332 -0.36 -34.51 -5.17
C THR A 332 -1.33 -35.31 -4.30
N PRO A 333 -1.59 -34.92 -3.02
CA PRO A 333 -2.53 -35.63 -2.15
C PRO A 333 -3.97 -35.60 -2.67
N THR A 334 -4.36 -36.65 -3.40
CA THR A 334 -5.74 -36.85 -3.85
C THR A 334 -6.65 -37.08 -2.65
N GLU A 335 -7.73 -36.30 -2.55
CA GLU A 335 -8.73 -36.43 -1.49
C GLU A 335 -9.41 -37.81 -1.55
N THR A 336 -9.03 -38.71 -0.63
CA THR A 336 -9.42 -40.12 -0.66
C THR A 336 -10.91 -40.29 -0.34
N LYS A 337 -11.74 -40.38 -1.40
CA LYS A 337 -13.11 -40.88 -1.25
C LYS A 337 -13.10 -42.33 -0.78
N ASN A 338 -13.67 -42.57 0.40
CA ASN A 338 -13.98 -43.92 0.87
C ASN A 338 -14.90 -44.65 -0.12
N SER A 339 -14.54 -45.89 -0.47
CA SER A 339 -15.47 -46.91 -0.95
C SER A 339 -15.15 -48.24 -0.27
N SER A 340 -16.11 -48.76 0.49
CA SER A 340 -15.96 -50.00 1.24
C SER A 340 -16.44 -51.21 0.44
N SER A 341 -15.61 -52.25 0.30
CA SER A 341 -16.10 -53.62 0.07
C SER A 341 -15.06 -54.70 0.39
N THR A 342 -15.21 -55.31 1.56
CA THR A 342 -14.92 -56.74 1.84
C THR A 342 -16.13 -57.54 1.30
N PRO A 343 -16.06 -58.84 0.88
CA PRO A 343 -15.21 -59.87 1.48
C PRO A 343 -14.61 -60.96 0.55
N SER A 344 -13.84 -61.86 1.19
CA SER A 344 -13.46 -63.22 0.75
C SER A 344 -12.42 -63.35 -0.40
N SER A 345 -11.52 -64.36 -0.42
CA SER A 345 -11.11 -65.34 0.62
C SER A 345 -9.91 -66.19 0.15
N ILE A 346 -9.37 -67.04 1.05
CA ILE A 346 -8.61 -68.29 0.78
C ILE A 346 -7.09 -68.18 0.46
N ALA A 347 -6.37 -69.21 0.95
CA ALA A 347 -5.01 -69.69 0.59
C ALA A 347 -3.74 -68.88 1.00
N SER A 348 -3.12 -69.33 2.11
CA SER A 348 -1.74 -69.88 2.19
C SER A 348 -0.75 -69.64 1.02
N SER A 349 0.56 -69.44 1.26
CA SER A 349 1.40 -70.45 1.94
C SER A 349 2.83 -70.01 2.38
N THR A 350 3.37 -70.76 3.36
CA THR A 350 4.78 -71.12 3.66
C THR A 350 5.97 -70.20 3.31
N TRP A 351 6.65 -69.77 4.40
CA TRP A 351 8.13 -69.73 4.62
C TRP A 351 8.93 -70.91 3.98
N PRO A 352 10.28 -70.85 3.75
CA PRO A 352 11.25 -70.48 4.82
C PRO A 352 12.67 -69.92 4.49
N SER A 353 13.23 -69.24 5.50
CA SER A 353 14.60 -69.37 6.08
C SER A 353 15.90 -69.42 5.25
N SER A 354 16.69 -68.34 5.36
CA SER A 354 18.12 -68.34 5.77
C SER A 354 18.47 -66.88 6.20
N LYS A 355 19.15 -66.52 7.30
CA LYS A 355 19.91 -67.17 8.40
C LYS A 355 21.42 -67.37 8.17
N GLU A 356 22.20 -66.38 8.62
CA GLU A 356 23.57 -66.38 9.23
C GLU A 356 24.20 -64.95 9.08
N THR A 357 25.33 -64.52 9.66
CA THR A 357 25.97 -64.65 11.00
C THR A 357 27.46 -64.25 10.85
N THR A 358 28.16 -63.48 11.70
CA THR A 358 27.90 -62.57 12.86
C THR A 358 29.18 -61.68 12.99
N GLN A 359 29.35 -60.87 14.06
CA GLN A 359 30.57 -60.15 14.52
C GLN A 359 30.85 -58.77 13.86
N ASP A 360 31.39 -57.75 14.56
CA ASP A 360 31.57 -57.55 16.01
C ASP A 360 31.65 -56.04 16.38
N GLU A 361 31.59 -55.72 17.68
CA GLU A 361 31.70 -54.36 18.27
C GLU A 361 33.19 -53.93 18.47
N PRO A 362 33.51 -52.64 18.77
CA PRO A 362 33.44 -52.18 20.17
C PRO A 362 33.03 -50.70 20.42
N THR A 363 32.68 -50.41 21.68
CA THR A 363 32.20 -49.11 22.20
C THR A 363 33.31 -48.08 22.49
N GLN A 364 32.97 -46.79 22.39
CA GLN A 364 33.56 -45.69 23.20
C GLN A 364 32.43 -44.69 23.58
N THR A 365 31.89 -44.70 24.80
CA THR A 365 32.35 -44.00 26.02
C THR A 365 32.28 -42.47 25.96
N ILE A 366 31.48 -41.87 26.86
CA ILE A 366 31.21 -40.44 27.00
C ILE A 366 32.18 -39.81 28.03
N ASP A 367 32.74 -38.64 27.73
CA ASP A 367 33.44 -37.80 28.72
C ASP A 367 32.44 -36.80 29.37
N PRO A 368 32.27 -36.79 30.71
CA PRO A 368 31.28 -35.97 31.38
C PRO A 368 31.72 -34.52 31.68
N ASN A 369 32.87 -34.05 31.21
CA ASN A 369 33.53 -32.86 31.80
C ASN A 369 33.75 -31.65 30.84
N THR A 370 32.76 -31.32 30.01
CA THR A 370 32.72 -30.04 29.26
C THR A 370 31.52 -29.19 29.69
N ALA A 371 31.77 -27.93 30.07
CA ALA A 371 30.82 -27.12 30.83
C ALA A 371 29.64 -26.53 30.00
N ILE A 372 28.47 -26.44 30.65
CA ILE A 372 27.24 -25.87 30.08
C ILE A 372 27.24 -24.35 30.31
N GLY A 373 27.35 -23.57 29.23
CA GLY A 373 27.31 -22.10 29.25
C GLY A 373 25.91 -21.53 28.94
N SER A 374 24.96 -21.67 29.87
CA SER A 374 23.61 -21.12 29.70
C SER A 374 23.57 -19.60 29.98
N PHE A 375 23.42 -18.78 28.95
CA PHE A 375 23.15 -17.35 29.10
C PHE A 375 21.66 -17.10 29.30
N ILE A 376 21.29 -16.56 30.46
CA ILE A 376 19.94 -16.08 30.75
C ILE A 376 19.84 -14.63 30.27
N LEU A 377 18.82 -14.30 29.47
CA LEU A 377 18.37 -12.92 29.33
C LEU A 377 17.32 -12.65 30.40
N GLU A 378 17.55 -11.62 31.21
CA GLU A 378 16.73 -11.26 32.36
C GLU A 378 15.54 -10.39 31.93
N ASP A 379 14.36 -10.66 32.51
CA ASP A 379 13.08 -10.05 32.09
C ASP A 379 12.78 -8.76 32.90
N PRO A 380 12.72 -7.57 32.27
CA PRO A 380 12.47 -6.31 32.98
C PRO A 380 10.98 -6.16 33.37
N ALA A 381 10.68 -6.49 34.63
CA ALA A 381 9.34 -6.43 35.22
C ALA A 381 8.63 -5.05 35.05
N PRO A 382 7.29 -5.03 34.96
CA PRO A 382 6.52 -3.82 34.63
C PRO A 382 6.51 -2.78 35.76
N GLN A 383 6.66 -1.50 35.39
CA GLN A 383 6.48 -0.38 36.32
C GLN A 383 4.99 -0.10 36.61
N SER A 384 4.70 0.36 37.82
CA SER A 384 3.33 0.61 38.31
C SER A 384 3.22 1.93 39.08
N GLY A 385 2.17 2.72 38.79
CA GLY A 385 1.93 4.05 39.35
C GLY A 385 2.79 5.15 38.71
N PHE A 386 2.30 6.37 38.45
CA PHE A 386 1.02 7.00 38.84
C PHE A 386 0.35 7.71 37.64
#